data_AF-A0A4Q3WYK5-F1
#
_entry.id   AF-A0A4Q3WYK5-F1
#
_cell.length_a   1.000
_cell.length_b   1.000
_cell.length_c   1.000
_cell.angle_alpha   90.00
_cell.angle_beta   90.00
_cell.angle_gamma   90.00
#
_symmetry.space_group_name_H-M   'P 1'
#
loop_
_entity.id
_entity.type
_entity.pdbx_description
1 polymer ?
#
loop_
_entity_poly.entity_id
_entity_poly.type
_entity_poly.pdbx_seq_one_letter_code
_entity_poly.pdbx_strand_id
1 'polypeptide(L)'
;MNKLCSNRSHWPHSLCKWTTLSLCLASFQIPATAEEFSFDALSQGGHVMSLASDQSGSVWVGMQDWAVWNRIVNSSGKASWRQFTVKDGLGDNDAYAIATDKRGRVWIGHLNHGVSVYNGATWKNYGVLEGPSGERIFDIAVSPKDGDVWIATNTGLSRYSDSLDTWTYFSRANGLPCDQINSIAFDQNGDIYCGTPADGIMLARVSANYSNWKSVRANTTMPSRAKGEGLPSNIVNDVLVTRGTPSGEGAGFIYVATVNGLAWSTDHGGTWQFVRGTDWRANLNGLSHKVAPVKVDLDEDELLLQDWVTCLSEDHRGLVWIGHLRAGVEARDPRSMRTTFAHPDKALVSNDEDYVRAILDAPGVGYLLGRYGNPANPGVHSLSQSFNAAAASPLPVMSSNGVPPFPSPAAPPTATQLDAMTARIRKLSTPLKSGEAAYLGEDWATQGDWVGRYGRGHATLAAMEGGSRESFTRIVKTPDHELIGAPGYAVNAQNGPHDRTGMVSWVTWANPDTRRALYDPLIGHRRHAEWTDLSNFLDTYPWEWDGPDVWVTVRVPAGMHRASLYFFNKDGQRGHDRFRDFPIELKGAP
;
A
#
# COMPACT_ATOMS: atom_id res chain seq x y z
N MET A 1 -31.24 -0.29 -30.50
CA MET A 1 -31.87 -1.49 -31.11
C MET A 1 -30.99 -1.96 -32.27
N ASN A 2 -30.41 -3.17 -32.17
CA ASN A 2 -29.98 -4.17 -33.19
C ASN A 2 -29.30 -3.69 -34.50
N LYS A 3 -28.23 -4.31 -35.05
CA LYS A 3 -27.47 -5.56 -34.80
C LYS A 3 -26.27 -5.61 -35.79
N LEU A 4 -25.13 -6.15 -35.32
CA LEU A 4 -24.17 -7.10 -35.97
C LEU A 4 -23.54 -6.76 -37.34
N CYS A 5 -22.21 -6.60 -37.47
CA CYS A 5 -21.10 -7.58 -37.47
C CYS A 5 -21.00 -8.53 -38.69
N SER A 6 -19.88 -8.43 -39.42
CA SER A 6 -19.08 -9.53 -39.99
C SER A 6 -17.76 -8.93 -40.56
N ASN A 7 -16.62 -9.61 -40.77
CA ASN A 7 -15.85 -10.68 -40.10
C ASN A 7 -14.56 -10.84 -40.95
N ARG A 8 -13.35 -10.87 -40.35
CA ARG A 8 -12.09 -11.61 -40.72
C ARG A 8 -11.49 -11.42 -42.15
N SER A 9 -10.18 -11.48 -42.46
CA SER A 9 -8.95 -12.04 -41.85
C SER A 9 -7.70 -11.72 -42.71
N HIS A 10 -6.50 -11.61 -42.11
CA HIS A 10 -5.23 -12.30 -42.48
C HIS A 10 -3.94 -11.52 -42.09
N TRP A 11 -3.02 -12.23 -41.42
CA TRP A 11 -1.58 -11.96 -41.18
C TRP A 11 -0.77 -12.23 -42.48
N PRO A 12 0.54 -11.86 -42.67
CA PRO A 12 1.64 -11.95 -41.68
C PRO A 12 2.80 -10.93 -41.74
N HIS A 13 3.75 -11.14 -40.81
CA HIS A 13 5.04 -10.47 -40.61
C HIS A 13 6.06 -10.61 -41.76
N SER A 14 7.04 -9.69 -41.69
CA SER A 14 8.44 -9.74 -42.15
C SER A 14 8.77 -9.16 -43.53
N LEU A 15 9.56 -8.08 -43.53
CA LEU A 15 10.70 -7.88 -44.43
C LEU A 15 11.59 -6.74 -43.94
N CYS A 16 12.82 -7.13 -43.59
CA CYS A 16 13.98 -6.29 -43.42
C CYS A 16 14.26 -5.53 -44.74
N LYS A 17 14.39 -4.20 -44.70
CA LYS A 17 15.07 -3.42 -45.74
C LYS A 17 15.95 -2.37 -45.09
N TRP A 18 17.25 -2.58 -45.27
CA TRP A 18 18.28 -1.57 -45.13
C TRP A 18 18.07 -0.49 -46.19
N THR A 19 17.94 0.76 -45.77
CA THR A 19 18.15 1.92 -46.64
C THR A 19 19.07 2.89 -45.91
N THR A 20 20.30 2.93 -46.39
CA THR A 20 21.29 3.96 -46.11
C THR A 20 20.75 5.30 -46.60
N LEU A 21 20.56 6.26 -45.69
CA LEU A 21 20.39 7.67 -46.05
C LEU A 21 21.45 8.48 -45.28
N SER A 22 22.49 8.89 -46.00
CA SER A 22 23.37 9.96 -45.56
C SER A 22 22.63 11.29 -45.75
N LEU A 23 22.54 12.13 -44.71
CA LEU A 23 22.94 13.55 -44.75
C LEU A 23 22.70 14.28 -43.41
N CYS A 24 23.59 15.26 -43.19
CA CYS A 24 23.55 16.38 -42.25
C CYS A 24 23.85 16.12 -40.76
N LEU A 25 25.12 16.36 -40.41
CA LEU A 25 25.52 16.85 -39.09
C LEU A 25 24.89 18.24 -38.87
N ALA A 26 23.71 18.25 -38.24
CA ALA A 26 23.22 19.42 -37.53
C ALA A 26 23.43 19.15 -36.04
N SER A 27 24.31 19.92 -35.41
CA SER A 27 24.38 20.02 -33.95
C SER A 27 23.09 20.65 -33.44
N PHE A 28 22.12 19.84 -33.04
CA PHE A 28 20.97 20.30 -32.28
C PHE A 28 21.40 20.45 -30.82
N GLN A 29 21.60 21.68 -30.36
CA GLN A 29 21.40 21.98 -28.94
C GLN A 29 19.91 21.81 -28.68
N ILE A 30 19.55 20.76 -27.94
CA ILE A 30 18.22 20.65 -27.33
C ILE A 30 18.15 21.78 -26.29
N PRO A 31 17.24 22.75 -26.41
CA PRO A 31 17.00 23.66 -25.30
C PRO A 31 16.34 22.84 -24.20
N ALA A 32 17.07 22.61 -23.11
CA ALA A 32 16.46 22.16 -21.85
C ALA A 32 15.72 23.36 -21.24
N THR A 33 14.62 23.79 -21.84
CA THR A 33 13.72 24.75 -21.20
C THR A 33 12.72 23.95 -20.38
N ALA A 34 13.05 23.77 -19.09
CA ALA A 34 12.03 23.45 -18.09
C ALA A 34 10.99 24.57 -18.14
N GLU A 35 9.74 24.23 -18.48
CA GLU A 35 8.65 25.19 -18.36
C GLU A 35 8.48 25.50 -16.86
N GLU A 36 8.75 26.75 -16.47
CA GLU A 36 8.49 27.23 -15.12
C GLU A 36 6.98 27.44 -14.96
N PHE A 37 6.34 26.63 -14.11
CA PHE A 37 4.92 26.80 -13.81
C PHE A 37 4.72 27.70 -12.58
N SER A 38 3.73 28.60 -12.65
CA SER A 38 3.22 29.30 -11.46
C SER A 38 2.47 28.32 -10.55
N PHE A 39 2.20 28.74 -9.30
CA PHE A 39 1.40 28.00 -8.32
C PHE A 39 0.05 27.48 -8.86
N ASP A 40 -0.44 28.07 -9.96
CA ASP A 40 -1.67 27.68 -10.64
C ASP A 40 -1.64 26.25 -11.22
N ALA A 41 -0.47 25.63 -11.44
CA ALA A 41 -0.40 24.26 -11.95
C ALA A 41 -0.76 23.18 -10.91
N LEU A 42 -0.44 23.40 -9.63
CA LEU A 42 -0.93 22.54 -8.52
C LEU A 42 -2.36 22.88 -8.09
N SER A 43 -2.91 23.97 -8.62
CA SER A 43 -4.32 24.32 -8.49
C SER A 43 -5.21 23.58 -9.49
N GLN A 44 -4.62 23.01 -10.55
CA GLN A 44 -5.28 22.00 -11.40
C GLN A 44 -5.11 20.67 -10.69
N GLY A 45 -6.22 20.02 -10.36
CA GLY A 45 -6.23 18.95 -9.38
C GLY A 45 -5.61 17.65 -9.82
N GLY A 46 -5.49 16.76 -8.86
CA GLY A 46 -4.86 15.45 -9.00
C GLY A 46 -4.70 14.83 -7.62
N HIS A 47 -4.53 13.51 -7.58
CA HIS A 47 -4.46 12.78 -6.32
C HIS A 47 -3.05 12.86 -5.75
N VAL A 48 -2.84 13.72 -4.74
CA VAL A 48 -1.57 13.80 -4.03
C VAL A 48 -1.43 12.58 -3.14
N MET A 49 -0.38 11.80 -3.39
CA MET A 49 -0.11 10.56 -2.67
C MET A 49 0.93 10.74 -1.58
N SER A 50 1.92 11.61 -1.82
CA SER A 50 3.04 11.82 -0.90
C SER A 50 3.58 13.24 -0.97
N LEU A 51 4.05 13.74 0.17
CA LEU A 51 4.76 15.01 0.32
C LEU A 51 6.08 14.77 1.04
N ALA A 52 7.15 15.38 0.58
CA ALA A 52 8.44 15.33 1.27
C ALA A 52 9.19 16.65 1.14
N SER A 53 10.12 16.90 2.06
CA SER A 53 11.13 17.92 1.91
C SER A 53 12.50 17.28 1.67
N ASP A 54 13.36 17.97 0.92
CA ASP A 54 14.77 17.60 0.82
C ASP A 54 15.64 18.46 1.74
N GLN A 55 16.93 18.12 1.80
CA GLN A 55 17.90 18.79 2.66
C GLN A 55 18.13 20.27 2.29
N SER A 56 17.73 20.69 1.08
CA SER A 56 17.78 22.09 0.65
C SER A 56 16.55 22.89 1.08
N GLY A 57 15.55 22.23 1.67
CA GLY A 57 14.25 22.82 1.99
C GLY A 57 13.30 22.88 0.78
N SER A 58 13.64 22.24 -0.34
CA SER A 58 12.72 22.13 -1.47
C SER A 58 11.62 21.13 -1.13
N VAL A 59 10.42 21.39 -1.63
CA VAL A 59 9.25 20.53 -1.40
C VAL A 59 9.02 19.67 -2.63
N TRP A 60 8.76 18.39 -2.40
CA TRP A 60 8.44 17.39 -3.41
C TRP A 60 7.02 16.88 -3.20
N VAL A 61 6.28 16.75 -4.30
CA VAL A 61 4.89 16.29 -4.32
C VAL A 61 4.79 15.14 -5.31
N GLY A 62 4.35 13.98 -4.83
CA GLY A 62 4.06 12.80 -5.65
C GLY A 62 2.57 12.72 -5.90
N MET A 63 2.19 12.56 -7.16
CA MET A 63 0.79 12.53 -7.57
C MET A 63 0.51 11.30 -8.44
N GLN A 64 -0.68 10.73 -8.28
CA GLN A 64 -1.22 9.74 -9.21
C GLN A 64 -1.62 10.44 -10.51
N ASP A 65 -1.29 9.81 -11.65
CA ASP A 65 -1.48 10.29 -13.02
C ASP A 65 -0.78 11.62 -13.38
N TRP A 66 -0.17 12.31 -12.41
CA TRP A 66 0.34 13.69 -12.51
C TRP A 66 1.84 13.82 -12.20
N ALA A 67 2.53 12.69 -12.07
CA ALA A 67 3.96 12.58 -11.90
C ALA A 67 4.48 13.28 -10.63
N VAL A 68 5.71 13.79 -10.68
CA VAL A 68 6.38 14.40 -9.52
C VAL A 68 6.54 15.90 -9.74
N TRP A 69 6.21 16.69 -8.72
CA TRP A 69 6.41 18.14 -8.72
C TRP A 69 7.42 18.53 -7.65
N ASN A 70 8.27 19.50 -7.98
CA ASN A 70 9.26 20.05 -7.07
C ASN A 70 9.15 21.56 -6.99
N ARG A 71 9.11 22.09 -5.77
CA ARG A 71 9.12 23.53 -5.48
C ARG A 71 10.57 24.01 -5.38
N ILE A 72 10.99 24.78 -6.36
CA ILE A 72 12.34 25.34 -6.45
C ILE A 72 12.28 26.81 -6.06
N VAL A 73 13.23 27.27 -5.24
CA VAL A 73 13.42 28.69 -4.94
C VAL A 73 14.66 29.16 -5.70
N ASN A 74 14.49 30.14 -6.58
CA ASN A 74 15.61 30.67 -7.36
C ASN A 74 16.49 31.64 -6.53
N SER A 75 17.60 32.08 -7.11
CA SER A 75 18.56 33.00 -6.45
C SER A 75 17.97 34.36 -6.06
N SER A 76 16.84 34.75 -6.65
CA SER A 76 16.10 35.96 -6.28
C SER A 76 15.07 35.76 -5.15
N GLY A 77 14.97 34.54 -4.62
CA GLY A 77 14.00 34.17 -3.58
C GLY A 77 12.59 33.89 -4.10
N LYS A 78 12.38 33.89 -5.42
CA LYS A 78 11.09 33.57 -6.04
C LYS A 78 10.93 32.05 -6.14
N ALA A 79 9.81 31.54 -5.65
CA ALA A 79 9.47 30.13 -5.78
C ALA A 79 8.76 29.84 -7.12
N SER A 80 9.08 28.71 -7.73
CA SER A 80 8.42 28.13 -8.90
C SER A 80 8.24 26.62 -8.72
N TRP A 81 7.35 26.03 -9.51
CA TRP A 81 7.15 24.59 -9.54
C TRP A 81 7.69 24.00 -10.83
N ARG A 82 8.40 22.87 -10.71
CA ARG A 82 8.90 22.07 -11.82
C ARG A 82 8.26 20.69 -11.78
N GLN A 83 7.67 20.27 -12.89
CA GLN A 83 7.20 18.91 -13.07
C GLN A 83 8.31 18.02 -13.65
N PHE A 84 8.39 16.79 -13.16
CA PHE A 84 9.20 15.71 -13.71
C PHE A 84 8.28 14.58 -14.14
N THR A 85 8.42 14.14 -15.38
CA THR A 85 7.61 13.09 -16.00
C THR A 85 8.50 11.98 -16.55
N VAL A 86 7.90 10.94 -17.13
CA VAL A 86 8.64 9.90 -17.88
C VAL A 86 9.53 10.47 -18.99
N LYS A 87 9.22 11.66 -19.54
CA LYS A 87 10.06 12.33 -20.55
C LYS A 87 11.37 12.87 -19.97
N ASP A 88 11.38 13.15 -18.66
CA ASP A 88 12.54 13.64 -17.92
C ASP A 88 13.40 12.51 -17.35
N GLY A 89 12.95 11.25 -17.50
CA GLY A 89 13.64 10.05 -17.02
C GLY A 89 12.98 9.36 -15.82
N LEU A 90 11.84 9.87 -15.34
CA LEU A 90 11.03 9.20 -14.31
C LEU A 90 10.54 7.83 -14.81
N GLY A 91 10.43 6.84 -13.93
CA GLY A 91 10.02 5.48 -14.28
C GLY A 91 8.54 5.35 -14.62
N ASP A 92 7.69 6.08 -13.89
CA ASP A 92 6.24 6.11 -14.04
C ASP A 92 5.71 7.51 -13.66
N ASN A 93 4.55 7.90 -14.18
CA ASN A 93 3.86 9.13 -13.75
C ASN A 93 2.94 8.90 -12.54
N ASP A 94 2.80 7.66 -12.06
CA ASP A 94 2.10 7.34 -10.82
C ASP A 94 3.06 7.31 -9.62
N ALA A 95 3.32 8.49 -9.04
CA ALA A 95 4.26 8.65 -7.92
C ALA A 95 3.55 8.55 -6.57
N TYR A 96 3.77 7.45 -5.84
CA TYR A 96 3.03 7.08 -4.64
C TYR A 96 3.77 7.39 -3.33
N ALA A 97 5.09 7.30 -3.34
CA ALA A 97 5.92 7.50 -2.15
C ALA A 97 7.14 8.37 -2.48
N ILE A 98 7.53 9.24 -1.56
CA ILE A 98 8.72 10.09 -1.72
C ILE A 98 9.51 10.12 -0.43
N ALA A 99 10.82 9.91 -0.52
CA ALA A 99 11.75 10.15 0.58
C ALA A 99 13.07 10.75 0.10
N THR A 100 13.71 11.53 0.98
CA THR A 100 15.06 12.05 0.73
C THR A 100 16.05 11.33 1.63
N ASP A 101 17.09 10.72 1.04
CA ASP A 101 18.10 10.01 1.83
C ASP A 101 19.17 10.95 2.41
N LYS A 102 20.07 10.38 3.23
CA LYS A 102 21.14 11.15 3.89
C LYS A 102 22.19 11.73 2.92
N ARG A 103 22.28 11.23 1.68
CA ARG A 103 23.15 11.79 0.63
C ARG A 103 22.46 12.91 -0.17
N GLY A 104 21.18 13.19 0.10
CA GLY A 104 20.40 14.18 -0.63
C GLY A 104 19.81 13.64 -1.94
N ARG A 105 19.80 12.32 -2.15
CA ARG A 105 19.06 11.73 -3.28
C ARG A 105 17.58 11.68 -2.94
N VAL A 106 16.74 11.96 -3.93
CA VAL A 106 15.28 11.87 -3.80
C VAL A 106 14.81 10.56 -4.42
N TRP A 107 14.14 9.74 -3.63
CA TRP A 107 13.61 8.44 -3.99
C TRP A 107 12.11 8.59 -4.24
N ILE A 108 11.65 8.12 -5.40
CA ILE A 108 10.25 8.10 -5.80
C ILE A 108 9.83 6.65 -5.96
N GLY A 109 8.82 6.23 -5.20
CA GLY A 109 8.15 4.95 -5.35
C GLY A 109 6.96 5.06 -6.31
N HIS A 110 6.84 4.11 -7.22
CA HIS A 110 5.81 4.09 -8.26
C HIS A 110 4.75 3.02 -8.02
N LEU A 111 3.58 3.20 -8.66
CA LEU A 111 2.52 2.19 -8.65
C LEU A 111 2.93 0.90 -9.37
N ASN A 112 3.64 0.99 -10.50
CA ASN A 112 3.94 -0.15 -11.38
C ASN A 112 5.38 -0.17 -11.94
N HIS A 113 6.35 0.49 -11.29
CA HIS A 113 7.72 0.60 -11.83
C HIS A 113 8.83 0.50 -10.77
N GLY A 114 8.54 0.07 -9.55
CA GLY A 114 9.54 0.07 -8.48
C GLY A 114 9.93 1.51 -8.11
N VAL A 115 11.22 1.86 -8.13
CA VAL A 115 11.69 3.18 -7.70
C VAL A 115 12.48 3.95 -8.76
N SER A 116 12.30 5.27 -8.78
CA SER A 116 13.20 6.23 -9.46
C SER A 116 14.00 7.01 -8.42
N VAL A 117 15.29 7.18 -8.67
CA VAL A 117 16.19 7.95 -7.80
C VAL A 117 16.71 9.16 -8.57
N TYR A 118 16.52 10.34 -8.01
CA TYR A 118 17.10 11.59 -8.48
C TYR A 118 18.31 11.96 -7.63
N ASN A 119 19.46 12.19 -8.25
CA ASN A 119 20.69 12.57 -7.54
C ASN A 119 20.96 14.07 -7.54
N GLY A 120 19.96 14.90 -7.88
CA GLY A 120 20.15 16.35 -8.06
C GLY A 120 20.57 16.77 -9.47
N ALA A 121 20.85 15.81 -10.36
CA ALA A 121 21.19 16.08 -11.76
C ALA A 121 20.36 15.24 -12.74
N THR A 122 20.32 13.92 -12.55
CA THR A 122 19.65 12.97 -13.44
C THR A 122 18.82 11.95 -12.66
N TRP A 123 17.98 11.22 -13.39
CA TRP A 123 17.18 10.11 -12.86
C TRP A 123 17.81 8.76 -13.19
N LYS A 124 17.64 7.78 -12.29
CA LYS A 124 17.90 6.36 -12.56
C LYS A 124 16.77 5.51 -11.96
N ASN A 125 16.31 4.53 -12.74
CA ASN A 125 15.17 3.67 -12.39
C ASN A 125 15.66 2.29 -11.94
N TYR A 126 14.92 1.68 -11.01
CA TYR A 126 15.18 0.34 -10.49
C TYR A 126 13.86 -0.43 -10.44
N GLY A 127 13.68 -1.34 -11.39
CA GLY A 127 12.59 -2.31 -11.37
C GLY A 127 12.88 -3.50 -10.46
N VAL A 128 11.99 -4.50 -10.46
CA VAL A 128 12.07 -5.66 -9.56
C VAL A 128 13.36 -6.47 -9.68
N LEU A 129 13.98 -6.48 -10.86
CA LEU A 129 15.23 -7.21 -11.09
C LEU A 129 16.47 -6.45 -10.63
N GLU A 130 16.36 -5.14 -10.39
CA GLU A 130 17.49 -4.24 -10.20
C GLU A 130 17.45 -3.52 -8.85
N GLY A 131 16.34 -3.53 -8.13
CA GLY A 131 16.23 -2.86 -6.84
C GLY A 131 15.19 -3.48 -5.93
N PRO A 132 13.99 -2.87 -5.77
CA PRO A 132 12.99 -3.34 -4.82
C PRO A 132 12.44 -4.71 -5.19
N SER A 133 11.98 -5.49 -4.20
CA SER A 133 11.39 -6.82 -4.42
C SER A 133 10.02 -6.80 -5.11
N GLY A 134 9.37 -5.63 -5.21
CA GLY A 134 8.02 -5.46 -5.75
C GLY A 134 7.93 -4.23 -6.65
N GLU A 135 7.03 -4.27 -7.65
CA GLU A 135 6.82 -3.19 -8.61
C GLU A 135 5.99 -2.04 -8.04
N ARG A 136 5.12 -2.34 -7.07
CA ARG A 136 4.28 -1.36 -6.41
C ARG A 136 4.91 -0.93 -5.10
N ILE A 137 5.14 0.37 -4.96
CA ILE A 137 5.74 0.98 -3.78
C ILE A 137 4.68 1.77 -3.03
N PHE A 138 4.48 1.43 -1.75
CA PHE A 138 3.48 2.08 -0.91
C PHE A 138 4.07 3.17 -0.03
N ASP A 139 5.31 2.98 0.43
CA ASP A 139 6.00 3.94 1.29
C ASP A 139 7.52 3.79 1.21
N ILE A 140 8.24 4.85 1.53
CA ILE A 140 9.71 4.87 1.61
C ILE A 140 10.11 5.63 2.88
N ALA A 141 10.90 4.99 3.74
CA ALA A 141 11.40 5.59 4.97
C ALA A 141 12.93 5.46 5.05
N VAL A 142 13.59 6.47 5.62
CA VAL A 142 15.04 6.47 5.80
C VAL A 142 15.33 6.22 7.28
N SER A 143 16.09 5.16 7.55
CA SER A 143 16.42 4.78 8.91
C SER A 143 17.26 5.88 9.58
N PRO A 144 16.86 6.39 10.75
CA PRO A 144 17.63 7.41 11.45
C PRO A 144 18.99 6.86 11.91
N LYS A 145 19.07 5.55 12.17
CA LYS A 145 20.24 4.89 12.75
C LYS A 145 21.43 4.79 11.79
N ASP A 146 21.19 4.31 10.58
CA ASP A 146 22.23 4.00 9.58
C ASP A 146 22.07 4.82 8.29
N GLY A 147 20.91 5.44 8.05
CA GLY A 147 20.63 6.18 6.82
C GLY A 147 20.22 5.29 5.65
N ASP A 148 19.97 4.01 5.91
CA ASP A 148 19.53 3.07 4.87
C ASP A 148 18.09 3.40 4.45
N VAL A 149 17.82 3.16 3.17
CA VAL A 149 16.52 3.44 2.56
C VAL A 149 15.69 2.16 2.62
N TRP A 150 14.55 2.24 3.29
CA TRP A 150 13.58 1.17 3.40
C TRP A 150 12.37 1.47 2.54
N ILE A 151 11.91 0.46 1.81
CA ILE A 151 10.90 0.59 0.77
C ILE A 151 9.84 -0.48 1.04
N ALA A 152 8.61 -0.04 1.29
CA ALA A 152 7.45 -0.89 1.44
C ALA A 152 6.87 -1.22 0.07
N THR A 153 6.72 -2.51 -0.21
CA THR A 153 6.23 -3.00 -1.50
C THR A 153 5.03 -3.92 -1.34
N ASN A 154 4.46 -4.32 -2.47
CA ASN A 154 3.46 -5.39 -2.55
C ASN A 154 4.03 -6.81 -2.36
N THR A 155 5.33 -6.96 -2.13
CA THR A 155 6.02 -8.25 -1.95
C THR A 155 7.00 -8.25 -0.76
N GLY A 156 6.88 -7.30 0.14
CA GLY A 156 7.57 -7.23 1.43
C GLY A 156 8.25 -5.88 1.64
N LEU A 157 9.41 -5.92 2.30
CA LEU A 157 10.29 -4.77 2.47
C LEU A 157 11.57 -4.96 1.68
N SER A 158 12.02 -3.90 1.05
CA SER A 158 13.37 -3.80 0.48
C SER A 158 14.18 -2.77 1.26
N ARG A 159 15.41 -3.11 1.62
CA ARG A 159 16.37 -2.21 2.27
C ARG A 159 17.55 -2.02 1.34
N TYR A 160 17.82 -0.80 0.93
CA TYR A 160 19.06 -0.42 0.28
C TYR A 160 20.02 0.15 1.32
N SER A 161 21.17 -0.51 1.50
CA SER A 161 22.23 -0.01 2.36
C SER A 161 23.21 0.84 1.58
N ASP A 162 23.28 2.11 1.93
CA ASP A 162 24.13 3.07 1.24
C ASP A 162 25.62 2.89 1.57
N SER A 163 25.91 2.40 2.78
CA SER A 163 27.28 2.12 3.23
C SER A 163 27.88 0.87 2.59
N LEU A 164 27.03 -0.12 2.29
CA LEU A 164 27.43 -1.39 1.68
C LEU A 164 27.21 -1.41 0.16
N ASP A 165 26.38 -0.50 -0.36
CA ASP A 165 25.89 -0.49 -1.74
C ASP A 165 25.20 -1.81 -2.13
N THR A 166 24.31 -2.28 -1.25
CA THR A 166 23.63 -3.58 -1.40
C THR A 166 22.16 -3.52 -1.04
N TRP A 167 21.37 -4.34 -1.72
CA TRP A 167 19.96 -4.57 -1.46
C TRP A 167 19.74 -5.79 -0.57
N THR A 168 18.82 -5.67 0.39
CA THR A 168 18.37 -6.77 1.28
C THR A 168 16.84 -6.81 1.29
N TYR A 169 16.27 -8.01 1.36
CA TYR A 169 14.83 -8.22 1.23
C TYR A 169 14.24 -8.95 2.43
N PHE A 170 13.08 -8.51 2.88
CA PHE A 170 12.29 -9.13 3.92
C PHE A 170 10.92 -9.49 3.35
N SER A 171 10.56 -10.76 3.45
CA SER A 171 9.29 -11.32 3.02
C SER A 171 8.88 -12.44 3.96
N ARG A 172 7.69 -13.02 3.78
CA ARG A 172 7.21 -14.20 4.51
C ARG A 172 8.18 -15.35 4.46
N ALA A 173 8.87 -15.54 3.33
CA ALA A 173 9.91 -16.56 3.20
C ALA A 173 11.09 -16.36 4.17
N ASN A 174 11.29 -15.13 4.66
CA ASN A 174 12.41 -14.72 5.49
C ASN A 174 11.96 -14.26 6.89
N GLY A 175 10.70 -14.51 7.28
CA GLY A 175 10.18 -14.27 8.63
C GLY A 175 9.30 -13.01 8.79
N LEU A 176 9.06 -12.24 7.74
CA LEU A 176 8.10 -11.12 7.78
C LEU A 176 6.66 -11.68 7.86
N PRO A 177 5.77 -11.25 8.77
CA PRO A 177 4.45 -11.88 8.88
C PRO A 177 3.51 -11.60 7.69
N CYS A 178 3.73 -10.53 6.91
CA CYS A 178 2.94 -10.15 5.73
C CYS A 178 3.82 -9.59 4.62
N ASP A 179 3.49 -9.91 3.37
CA ASP A 179 4.22 -9.43 2.18
C ASP A 179 3.69 -8.09 1.65
N GLN A 180 2.60 -7.55 2.18
CA GLN A 180 2.13 -6.23 1.78
C GLN A 180 2.25 -5.26 2.96
N ILE A 181 3.08 -4.25 2.79
CA ILE A 181 3.33 -3.20 3.79
C ILE A 181 2.84 -1.87 3.21
N ASN A 182 2.05 -1.12 3.99
CA ASN A 182 1.47 0.15 3.56
C ASN A 182 2.28 1.37 4.01
N SER A 183 2.87 1.31 5.20
CA SER A 183 3.55 2.44 5.84
C SER A 183 4.70 1.95 6.71
N ILE A 184 5.80 2.71 6.79
CA ILE A 184 7.00 2.43 7.56
C ILE A 184 7.33 3.63 8.44
N ALA A 185 7.55 3.37 9.73
CA ALA A 185 8.12 4.35 10.64
C ALA A 185 9.27 3.76 11.45
N PHE A 186 10.19 4.63 11.87
CA PHE A 186 11.30 4.28 12.74
C PHE A 186 11.24 5.07 14.03
N ASP A 187 11.58 4.44 15.14
CA ASP A 187 11.95 5.18 16.34
C ASP A 187 13.41 5.67 16.26
N GLN A 188 13.81 6.51 17.22
CA GLN A 188 15.17 7.05 17.28
C GLN A 188 16.26 5.98 17.48
N ASN A 189 15.91 4.81 18.02
CA ASN A 189 16.87 3.70 18.17
C ASN A 189 17.14 3.02 16.82
N GLY A 190 16.23 3.17 15.85
CA GLY A 190 16.23 2.49 14.56
C GLY A 190 15.35 1.24 14.54
N ASP A 191 14.52 1.01 15.55
CA ASP A 191 13.51 -0.04 15.48
C ASP A 191 12.43 0.35 14.47
N ILE A 192 11.95 -0.65 13.73
CA ILE A 192 11.02 -0.46 12.62
C ILE A 192 9.61 -0.87 13.02
N TYR A 193 8.64 -0.09 12.58
CA TYR A 193 7.21 -0.29 12.76
C TYR A 193 6.53 -0.18 11.40
N CYS A 194 5.80 -1.21 10.99
CA CYS A 194 5.22 -1.34 9.67
C CYS A 194 3.71 -1.52 9.76
N GLY A 195 2.96 -0.62 9.13
CA GLY A 195 1.52 -0.74 8.95
C GLY A 195 1.20 -1.69 7.79
N THR A 196 0.16 -2.49 7.95
CA THR A 196 -0.25 -3.49 6.96
C THR A 196 -1.69 -3.23 6.51
N PRO A 197 -2.09 -3.68 5.32
CA PRO A 197 -3.45 -3.47 4.83
C PRO A 197 -4.51 -4.26 5.58
N ALA A 198 -4.16 -5.33 6.32
CA ALA A 198 -5.14 -6.20 6.97
C ALA A 198 -4.61 -7.07 8.14
N ASP A 199 -3.33 -6.98 8.50
CA ASP A 199 -2.68 -7.79 9.54
C ASP A 199 -2.23 -6.94 10.75
N GLY A 200 -2.78 -5.72 10.89
CA GLY A 200 -2.42 -4.77 11.94
C GLY A 200 -1.03 -4.17 11.74
N ILE A 201 -0.23 -4.13 12.80
CA ILE A 201 1.13 -3.59 12.79
C ILE A 201 2.18 -4.70 13.00
N MET A 202 3.31 -4.56 12.33
CA MET A 202 4.48 -5.41 12.49
C MET A 202 5.64 -4.59 13.03
N LEU A 203 6.43 -5.15 13.94
CA LEU A 203 7.60 -4.46 14.48
C LEU A 203 8.81 -5.40 14.60
N ALA A 204 9.99 -4.85 14.34
CA ALA A 204 11.25 -5.56 14.48
C ALA A 204 12.33 -4.64 15.05
N ARG A 205 13.28 -5.25 15.76
CA ARG A 205 14.31 -4.52 16.48
C ARG A 205 15.59 -4.44 15.67
N VAL A 206 16.23 -3.28 15.65
CA VAL A 206 17.56 -3.11 15.05
C VAL A 206 18.60 -3.96 15.77
N SER A 207 18.47 -4.12 17.09
CA SER A 207 19.36 -4.93 17.92
C SER A 207 19.34 -6.42 17.56
N ALA A 208 18.24 -6.89 16.96
CA ALA A 208 18.10 -8.23 16.42
C ALA A 208 18.35 -8.27 14.90
N ASN A 209 18.93 -7.21 14.32
CA ASN A 209 19.14 -7.05 12.88
C ASN A 209 17.87 -7.37 12.06
N TYR A 210 16.70 -6.97 12.57
CA TYR A 210 15.40 -7.17 11.94
C TYR A 210 15.09 -8.65 11.60
N SER A 211 15.68 -9.60 12.33
CA SER A 211 15.49 -11.03 12.09
C SER A 211 14.23 -11.61 12.76
N ASN A 212 13.65 -10.88 13.72
CA ASN A 212 12.52 -11.32 14.52
C ASN A 212 11.41 -10.28 14.46
N TRP A 213 10.29 -10.64 13.86
CA TRP A 213 9.13 -9.78 13.69
C TRP A 213 8.02 -10.16 14.67
N LYS A 214 7.48 -9.16 15.39
CA LYS A 214 6.27 -9.29 16.20
C LYS A 214 5.12 -8.64 15.43
N SER A 215 4.00 -9.36 15.29
CA SER A 215 2.74 -8.83 14.77
C SER A 215 1.80 -8.50 15.93
N VAL A 216 1.11 -7.36 15.85
CA VAL A 216 0.03 -6.96 16.75
C VAL A 216 -1.21 -6.73 15.92
N ARG A 217 -2.31 -7.36 16.31
CA ARG A 217 -3.59 -7.36 15.60
C ARG A 217 -4.72 -6.88 16.51
N ALA A 218 -5.72 -6.25 15.92
CA ALA A 218 -7.01 -6.01 16.54
C ALA A 218 -7.74 -7.34 16.82
N ASN A 219 -8.39 -7.42 17.97
CA ASN A 219 -9.16 -8.60 18.40
C ASN A 219 -10.59 -8.63 17.81
N THR A 220 -11.03 -7.53 17.21
CA THR A 220 -12.35 -7.36 16.60
C THR A 220 -12.20 -6.56 15.31
N THR A 221 -13.10 -6.77 14.36
CA THR A 221 -13.18 -5.98 13.13
C THR A 221 -13.76 -4.59 13.37
N MET A 222 -14.54 -4.39 14.45
CA MET A 222 -15.01 -3.05 14.84
C MET A 222 -15.29 -2.99 16.35
N PRO A 223 -14.62 -2.13 17.13
CA PRO A 223 -14.83 -2.03 18.57
C PRO A 223 -16.18 -1.41 18.91
N SER A 224 -16.94 -1.98 19.84
CA SER A 224 -18.21 -1.40 20.30
C SER A 224 -18.06 -0.31 21.35
N ARG A 225 -16.83 0.14 21.62
CA ARG A 225 -16.46 1.18 22.60
C ARG A 225 -15.69 2.28 21.89
N ALA A 226 -15.80 3.51 22.38
CA ALA A 226 -15.09 4.64 21.80
C ALA A 226 -13.60 4.73 22.19
N LYS A 227 -13.18 4.06 23.28
CA LYS A 227 -11.77 3.88 23.66
C LYS A 227 -11.56 2.52 24.29
N GLY A 228 -10.33 2.03 24.25
CA GLY A 228 -9.97 0.74 24.85
C GLY A 228 -8.51 0.34 24.64
N GLU A 229 -8.22 -0.92 24.93
CA GLU A 229 -6.90 -1.53 24.73
C GLU A 229 -6.81 -2.22 23.37
N GLY A 230 -5.60 -2.27 22.81
CA GLY A 230 -5.31 -2.89 21.51
C GLY A 230 -5.43 -1.93 20.33
N LEU A 231 -5.44 -2.50 19.12
CA LEU A 231 -5.74 -1.78 17.90
C LEU A 231 -7.26 -1.80 17.65
N PRO A 232 -7.86 -0.70 17.13
CA PRO A 232 -9.27 -0.67 16.79
C PRO A 232 -9.58 -1.28 15.41
N SER A 233 -8.57 -1.56 14.61
CA SER A 233 -8.67 -2.21 13.30
C SER A 233 -7.34 -2.85 12.91
N ASN A 234 -7.40 -3.82 11.99
CA ASN A 234 -6.22 -4.41 11.35
C ASN A 234 -5.84 -3.72 10.03
N ILE A 235 -6.66 -2.80 9.52
CA ILE A 235 -6.37 -1.98 8.34
C ILE A 235 -5.63 -0.74 8.81
N VAL A 236 -4.32 -0.73 8.57
CA VAL A 236 -3.44 0.39 8.92
C VAL A 236 -3.18 1.24 7.67
N ASN A 237 -3.56 2.50 7.76
CA ASN A 237 -3.35 3.50 6.71
C ASN A 237 -1.97 4.14 6.83
N ASP A 238 -1.54 4.43 8.06
CA ASP A 238 -0.28 5.11 8.31
C ASP A 238 0.28 4.81 9.71
N VAL A 239 1.59 4.94 9.86
CA VAL A 239 2.31 4.76 11.13
C VAL A 239 3.23 5.95 11.33
N LEU A 240 3.19 6.53 12.52
CA LEU A 240 4.07 7.63 12.91
C LEU A 240 4.76 7.27 14.22
N VAL A 241 6.07 7.46 14.29
CA VAL A 241 6.78 7.48 15.58
C VAL A 241 7.23 8.91 15.84
N THR A 242 6.74 9.49 16.92
CA THR A 242 7.12 10.85 17.31
C THR A 242 8.60 10.91 17.69
N ARG A 243 9.23 12.06 17.48
CA ARG A 243 10.64 12.28 17.81
C ARG A 243 10.92 12.22 19.31
N GLY A 244 9.92 12.27 20.19
CA GLY A 244 10.15 12.36 21.64
C GLY A 244 10.68 13.74 22.06
N THR A 245 11.03 13.92 23.33
CA THR A 245 11.46 15.24 23.81
C THR A 245 12.91 15.57 23.43
N PRO A 246 13.26 16.84 23.18
CA PRO A 246 14.65 17.30 23.07
C PRO A 246 15.49 16.99 24.33
N SER A 247 14.85 16.79 25.48
CA SER A 247 15.48 16.40 26.75
C SER A 247 15.85 14.92 26.86
N GLY A 248 15.54 14.08 25.85
CA GLY A 248 15.91 12.67 25.84
C GLY A 248 15.12 11.78 26.80
N GLU A 249 14.05 12.30 27.41
CA GLU A 249 13.14 11.51 28.23
C GLU A 249 11.93 11.06 27.39
N GLY A 250 11.76 9.73 27.31
CA GLY A 250 10.66 9.05 26.64
C GLY A 250 11.02 8.56 25.24
N ALA A 251 10.90 7.26 25.02
CA ALA A 251 10.76 6.72 23.67
C ALA A 251 9.58 7.41 22.98
N GLY A 252 9.74 7.78 21.71
CA GLY A 252 8.65 8.34 20.92
C GLY A 252 7.38 7.50 21.04
N PHE A 253 6.24 8.18 21.14
CA PHE A 253 4.93 7.54 20.99
C PHE A 253 4.82 6.98 19.57
N ILE A 254 4.35 5.74 19.47
CA ILE A 254 4.03 5.10 18.19
C ILE A 254 2.55 5.28 17.97
N TYR A 255 2.15 5.92 16.88
CA TYR A 255 0.78 6.12 16.46
C TYR A 255 0.47 5.28 15.23
N VAL A 256 -0.75 4.77 15.17
CA VAL A 256 -1.24 3.92 14.08
C VAL A 256 -2.60 4.44 13.64
N ALA A 257 -2.63 5.01 12.43
CA ALA A 257 -3.84 5.45 11.78
C ALA A 257 -4.59 4.25 11.21
N THR A 258 -5.87 4.14 11.55
CA THR A 258 -6.73 3.07 11.07
C THR A 258 -8.07 3.59 10.60
N VAL A 259 -8.85 2.69 9.99
CA VAL A 259 -10.22 2.97 9.54
C VAL A 259 -11.22 3.14 10.68
N ASN A 260 -10.92 2.62 11.87
CA ASN A 260 -11.80 2.62 13.05
C ASN A 260 -11.23 3.45 14.21
N GLY A 261 -10.36 4.42 13.93
CA GLY A 261 -9.76 5.29 14.93
C GLY A 261 -8.25 5.31 14.91
N LEU A 262 -7.68 5.88 15.96
CA LEU A 262 -6.24 6.02 16.17
C LEU A 262 -5.82 5.11 17.32
N ALA A 263 -4.79 4.30 17.11
CA ALA A 263 -4.13 3.57 18.18
C ALA A 263 -2.77 4.18 18.51
N TRP A 264 -2.29 3.99 19.73
CA TRP A 264 -0.94 4.35 20.10
C TRP A 264 -0.32 3.43 21.14
N SER A 265 1.00 3.45 21.20
CA SER A 265 1.83 2.75 22.18
C SER A 265 2.89 3.68 22.75
N THR A 266 3.16 3.54 24.05
CA THR A 266 4.14 4.34 24.81
C THR A 266 5.33 3.51 25.32
N ASP A 267 5.30 2.20 25.09
CA ASP A 267 6.28 1.22 25.61
C ASP A 267 6.92 0.41 24.48
N HIS A 268 7.17 1.09 23.35
CA HIS A 268 7.73 0.51 22.12
C HIS A 268 6.93 -0.67 21.55
N GLY A 269 5.60 -0.56 21.50
CA GLY A 269 4.71 -1.59 20.92
C GLY A 269 4.50 -2.79 21.85
N GLY A 270 4.73 -2.63 23.15
CA GLY A 270 4.42 -3.62 24.18
C GLY A 270 2.91 -3.70 24.41
N THR A 271 2.32 -2.57 24.76
CA THR A 271 0.89 -2.34 25.00
C THR A 271 0.35 -1.27 24.08
N TRP A 272 -0.96 -1.32 23.83
CA TRP A 272 -1.64 -0.47 22.86
C TRP A 272 -2.94 0.04 23.46
N GLN A 273 -3.27 1.29 23.14
CA GLN A 273 -4.55 1.92 23.45
C GLN A 273 -5.13 2.50 22.17
N PHE A 274 -6.44 2.66 22.11
CA PHE A 274 -7.10 3.30 20.99
C PHE A 274 -8.17 4.27 21.43
N VAL A 275 -8.44 5.23 20.54
CA VAL A 275 -9.58 6.14 20.60
C VAL A 275 -10.24 6.22 19.22
N ARG A 276 -11.57 6.33 19.24
CA ARG A 276 -12.45 6.43 18.08
C ARG A 276 -12.92 7.87 17.85
N GLY A 277 -13.47 8.13 16.69
CA GLY A 277 -14.03 9.42 16.32
C GLY A 277 -15.45 9.64 16.79
N THR A 278 -15.95 10.87 16.63
CA THR A 278 -17.31 11.23 17.04
C THR A 278 -18.42 10.41 16.35
N ASP A 279 -18.14 9.87 15.16
CA ASP A 279 -19.03 9.04 14.34
C ASP A 279 -19.08 7.57 14.75
N TRP A 280 -18.35 7.16 15.78
CA TRP A 280 -18.13 5.75 16.10
C TRP A 280 -19.40 4.92 16.31
N ARG A 281 -20.43 5.52 16.90
CA ARG A 281 -21.73 4.87 17.14
C ARG A 281 -22.49 4.64 15.85
N ALA A 282 -22.41 5.58 14.90
CA ALA A 282 -23.07 5.46 13.61
C ALA A 282 -22.46 4.30 12.81
N ASN A 283 -21.14 4.12 12.90
CA ASN A 283 -20.41 3.06 12.20
C ASN A 283 -20.82 1.64 12.67
N LEU A 284 -21.36 1.49 13.89
CA LEU A 284 -21.89 0.20 14.37
C LEU A 284 -23.21 -0.22 13.69
N ASN A 285 -23.96 0.71 13.10
CA ASN A 285 -25.24 0.41 12.47
C ASN A 285 -25.12 -0.49 11.23
N GLY A 286 -23.92 -0.55 10.62
CA GLY A 286 -23.63 -1.38 9.45
C GLY A 286 -23.27 -2.84 9.75
N LEU A 287 -23.22 -3.25 11.02
CA LEU A 287 -22.78 -4.60 11.41
C LEU A 287 -23.93 -5.62 11.37
N SER A 288 -23.70 -6.76 10.73
CA SER A 288 -24.66 -7.87 10.55
C SER A 288 -25.20 -8.42 11.87
N HIS A 289 -24.34 -8.49 12.90
CA HIS A 289 -24.67 -9.03 14.21
C HIS A 289 -25.23 -7.99 15.20
N LYS A 290 -25.53 -6.76 14.75
CA LYS A 290 -26.11 -5.67 15.55
C LYS A 290 -25.44 -5.51 16.93
N VAL A 291 -24.19 -5.05 16.91
CA VAL A 291 -23.40 -4.87 18.14
C VAL A 291 -23.85 -3.61 18.87
N ALA A 292 -24.32 -3.75 20.11
CA ALA A 292 -24.74 -2.61 20.92
C ALA A 292 -23.55 -1.76 21.36
N PRO A 293 -23.65 -0.40 21.29
CA PRO A 293 -22.63 0.48 21.83
C PRO A 293 -22.46 0.26 23.33
N VAL A 294 -21.23 0.02 23.78
CA VAL A 294 -20.94 -0.09 25.20
C VAL A 294 -20.64 1.29 25.76
N LYS A 295 -21.32 1.66 26.84
CA LYS A 295 -21.12 2.93 27.53
C LYS A 295 -19.71 2.97 28.12
N VAL A 296 -19.02 4.08 27.92
CA VAL A 296 -17.70 4.39 28.51
C VAL A 296 -17.76 5.83 28.98
N ASP A 297 -17.20 6.12 30.15
CA ASP A 297 -17.04 7.49 30.65
C ASP A 297 -15.92 8.17 29.87
N LEU A 298 -16.28 9.22 29.14
CA LEU A 298 -15.48 9.90 28.14
C LEU A 298 -15.96 11.35 28.06
N ASP A 299 -15.03 12.29 28.10
CA ASP A 299 -15.32 13.65 27.67
C ASP A 299 -15.38 13.69 26.13
N GLU A 300 -16.27 14.50 25.55
CA GLU A 300 -16.44 14.57 24.09
C GLU A 300 -15.18 15.08 23.37
N ASP A 301 -14.34 15.87 24.06
CA ASP A 301 -13.07 16.40 23.55
C ASP A 301 -11.92 15.37 23.53
N GLU A 302 -12.13 14.18 24.08
CA GLU A 302 -11.21 13.04 23.93
C GLU A 302 -11.33 12.37 22.55
N LEU A 303 -12.52 12.42 21.93
CA LEU A 303 -12.80 11.72 20.66
C LEU A 303 -12.13 12.40 19.46
N LEU A 304 -11.74 11.62 18.47
CA LEU A 304 -11.27 12.12 17.17
C LEU A 304 -12.37 12.86 16.42
N LEU A 305 -12.01 13.75 15.49
CA LEU A 305 -13.02 14.36 14.62
C LEU A 305 -13.80 13.29 13.84
N GLN A 306 -13.11 12.25 13.37
CA GLN A 306 -13.69 11.10 12.68
C GLN A 306 -12.92 9.81 13.02
N ASP A 307 -13.58 8.65 12.92
CA ASP A 307 -12.94 7.34 13.05
C ASP A 307 -11.85 7.12 12.01
N TRP A 308 -12.16 7.40 10.75
CA TRP A 308 -11.24 7.06 9.67
C TRP A 308 -10.09 8.04 9.60
N VAL A 309 -8.94 7.60 10.11
CA VAL A 309 -7.68 8.34 10.05
C VAL A 309 -6.93 7.95 8.79
N THR A 310 -6.63 8.92 7.93
CA THR A 310 -6.04 8.70 6.60
C THR A 310 -4.52 8.82 6.57
N CYS A 311 -3.96 9.72 7.37
CA CYS A 311 -2.51 9.97 7.43
C CYS A 311 -2.12 10.64 8.75
N LEU A 312 -0.84 10.54 9.08
CA LEU A 312 -0.24 11.12 10.29
C LEU A 312 0.99 11.95 9.91
N SER A 313 1.28 12.96 10.71
CA SER A 313 2.52 13.73 10.60
C SER A 313 2.88 14.35 11.94
N GLU A 314 4.17 14.57 12.19
CA GLU A 314 4.65 15.29 13.37
C GLU A 314 5.22 16.64 12.94
N ASP A 315 4.73 17.73 13.53
CA ASP A 315 5.26 19.07 13.25
C ASP A 315 6.53 19.40 14.06
N HIS A 316 7.18 20.50 13.72
CA HIS A 316 8.38 21.00 14.40
C HIS A 316 8.18 21.32 15.89
N ARG A 317 6.93 21.39 16.38
CA ARG A 317 6.59 21.61 17.79
C ARG A 317 6.35 20.28 18.52
N GLY A 318 6.32 19.16 17.81
CA GLY A 318 6.01 17.85 18.34
C GLY A 318 4.51 17.56 18.45
N LEU A 319 3.64 18.34 17.78
CA LEU A 319 2.22 18.01 17.69
C LEU A 319 2.00 16.94 16.63
N VAL A 320 1.06 16.04 16.92
CA VAL A 320 0.64 14.98 16.00
C VAL A 320 -0.53 15.48 15.18
N TRP A 321 -0.29 15.68 13.89
CA TRP A 321 -1.31 16.02 12.90
C TRP A 321 -1.97 14.75 12.40
N ILE A 322 -3.30 14.80 12.29
CA ILE A 322 -4.16 13.68 11.97
C ILE A 322 -5.05 14.12 10.81
N GLY A 323 -4.90 13.45 9.67
CA GLY A 323 -5.84 13.56 8.55
C GLY A 323 -7.04 12.65 8.77
N HIS A 324 -8.22 13.18 8.54
CA HIS A 324 -9.49 12.45 8.52
C HIS A 324 -10.02 12.37 7.11
N LEU A 325 -10.84 11.37 6.82
CA LEU A 325 -11.36 11.29 5.47
C LEU A 325 -12.31 12.45 5.13
N ARG A 326 -13.32 12.69 5.97
CA ARG A 326 -14.34 13.73 5.75
C ARG A 326 -14.22 14.91 6.70
N ALA A 327 -13.57 14.72 7.84
CA ALA A 327 -13.52 15.75 8.88
C ALA A 327 -12.31 16.68 8.79
N GLY A 328 -11.58 16.67 7.67
CA GLY A 328 -10.42 17.53 7.44
C GLY A 328 -9.21 17.10 8.27
N VAL A 329 -8.62 18.02 9.04
CA VAL A 329 -7.43 17.74 9.85
C VAL A 329 -7.58 18.22 11.29
N GLU A 330 -6.91 17.55 12.21
CA GLU A 330 -6.69 18.03 13.56
C GLU A 330 -5.23 17.87 13.98
N ALA A 331 -4.79 18.65 14.97
CA ALA A 331 -3.48 18.48 15.61
C ALA A 331 -3.67 18.25 17.11
N ARG A 332 -2.99 17.22 17.64
CA ARG A 332 -3.08 16.81 19.05
C ARG A 332 -1.75 16.90 19.75
N ASP A 333 -1.79 17.22 21.03
CA ASP A 333 -0.64 17.06 21.91
C ASP A 333 -0.43 15.55 22.17
N PRO A 334 0.75 14.97 21.91
CA PRO A 334 0.95 13.53 21.96
C PRO A 334 0.83 12.95 23.38
N ARG A 335 0.97 13.76 24.44
CA ARG A 335 0.94 13.28 25.82
C ARG A 335 -0.48 13.23 26.37
N SER A 336 -1.23 14.31 26.17
CA SER A 336 -2.60 14.45 26.64
C SER A 336 -3.62 13.87 25.67
N MET A 337 -3.23 13.66 24.40
CA MET A 337 -4.11 13.28 23.29
C MET A 337 -5.29 14.24 23.08
N ARG A 338 -5.21 15.46 23.61
CA ARG A 338 -6.22 16.50 23.44
C ARG A 338 -5.97 17.29 22.17
N THR A 339 -7.07 17.66 21.51
CA THR A 339 -7.03 18.50 20.31
C THR A 339 -6.57 19.92 20.65
N THR A 340 -5.50 20.34 19.99
CA THR A 340 -4.92 21.69 20.09
C THR A 340 -5.36 22.57 18.93
N PHE A 341 -5.69 21.95 17.80
CA PHE A 341 -6.18 22.58 16.59
C PHE A 341 -7.10 21.63 15.84
N ALA A 342 -8.16 22.18 15.25
CA ALA A 342 -9.03 21.47 14.33
C ALA A 342 -9.37 22.39 13.17
N HIS A 343 -9.28 21.86 11.96
CA HIS A 343 -9.70 22.51 10.73
C HIS A 343 -10.72 21.60 10.02
N PRO A 344 -11.96 21.53 10.53
CA PRO A 344 -13.00 20.65 10.00
C PRO A 344 -13.59 21.13 8.65
N ASP A 345 -12.85 21.95 7.92
CA ASP A 345 -13.36 22.76 6.82
C ASP A 345 -13.80 21.90 5.63
N LYS A 346 -15.08 22.04 5.28
CA LYS A 346 -15.70 21.46 4.09
C LYS A 346 -15.09 21.99 2.79
N ALA A 347 -14.30 23.06 2.82
CA ALA A 347 -13.54 23.51 1.66
C ALA A 347 -12.35 22.59 1.32
N LEU A 348 -11.80 21.85 2.29
CA LEU A 348 -10.76 20.84 2.06
C LEU A 348 -11.35 19.55 1.46
N VAL A 349 -12.61 19.26 1.78
CA VAL A 349 -13.35 18.05 1.36
C VAL A 349 -14.62 18.48 0.64
N SER A 350 -14.51 18.70 -0.67
CA SER A 350 -15.57 19.33 -1.48
C SER A 350 -16.66 18.35 -1.95
N ASN A 351 -16.38 17.05 -1.94
CA ASN A 351 -17.31 15.97 -2.28
C ASN A 351 -17.02 14.70 -1.46
N ASP A 352 -17.75 13.62 -1.75
CA ASP A 352 -17.65 12.38 -0.98
C ASP A 352 -16.37 11.55 -1.20
N GLU A 353 -15.52 11.93 -2.14
CA GLU A 353 -14.30 11.22 -2.54
C GLU A 353 -13.03 11.99 -2.16
N ASP A 354 -13.19 13.20 -1.60
CA ASP A 354 -12.09 14.10 -1.28
C ASP A 354 -11.59 13.90 0.14
N TYR A 355 -10.27 13.80 0.32
CA TYR A 355 -9.68 13.67 1.64
C TYR A 355 -8.23 14.07 1.73
N VAL A 356 -7.78 14.39 2.95
CA VAL A 356 -6.37 14.67 3.21
C VAL A 356 -5.59 13.36 3.24
N ARG A 357 -4.61 13.21 2.35
CA ARG A 357 -3.81 12.00 2.17
C ARG A 357 -2.38 12.16 2.66
N ALA A 358 -1.87 13.40 2.73
CA ALA A 358 -0.52 13.69 3.21
C ALA A 358 -0.49 15.05 3.93
N ILE A 359 0.34 15.15 4.97
CA ILE A 359 0.56 16.40 5.72
C ILE A 359 2.06 16.61 5.86
N LEU A 360 2.54 17.77 5.41
CA LEU A 360 3.94 18.16 5.53
C LEU A 360 4.06 19.50 6.25
N ASP A 361 4.76 19.50 7.37
CA ASP A 361 5.31 20.72 7.95
C ASP A 361 6.60 21.08 7.18
N ALA A 362 6.50 22.09 6.32
CA ALA A 362 7.61 22.56 5.49
C ALA A 362 8.14 23.90 6.05
N PRO A 363 9.29 23.90 6.75
CA PRO A 363 9.86 25.12 7.31
C PRO A 363 10.01 26.24 6.27
N GLY A 364 9.50 27.44 6.56
CA GLY A 364 9.52 28.59 5.64
C GLY A 364 8.45 28.57 4.54
N VAL A 365 7.69 27.47 4.40
CA VAL A 365 6.53 27.36 3.51
C VAL A 365 5.22 27.28 4.31
N GLY A 366 5.25 26.65 5.50
CA GLY A 366 4.10 26.39 6.34
C GLY A 366 3.61 24.95 6.22
N TYR A 367 2.39 24.70 6.69
CA TYR A 367 1.76 23.38 6.61
C TYR A 367 1.15 23.18 5.23
N LEU A 368 1.56 22.11 4.56
CA LEU A 368 1.01 21.67 3.28
C LEU A 368 0.15 20.43 3.49
N LEU A 369 -1.07 20.48 2.98
CA LEU A 369 -2.01 19.37 2.96
C LEU A 369 -2.10 18.85 1.53
N GLY A 370 -1.70 17.60 1.33
CA GLY A 370 -1.90 16.86 0.09
C GLY A 370 -3.26 16.18 0.12
N ARG A 371 -4.04 16.37 -0.94
CA ARG A 371 -5.39 15.84 -1.06
C ARG A 371 -5.46 14.72 -2.11
N TYR A 372 -6.22 13.69 -1.79
CA TYR A 372 -6.76 12.74 -2.76
C TYR A 372 -8.19 13.15 -3.09
N GLY A 373 -8.58 13.16 -4.37
CA GLY A 373 -9.98 13.40 -4.75
C GLY A 373 -10.13 14.13 -6.07
N ASN A 374 -11.26 14.81 -6.24
CA ASN A 374 -11.68 15.41 -7.50
C ASN A 374 -10.59 16.30 -8.15
N PRO A 375 -10.13 15.95 -9.37
CA PRO A 375 -9.12 16.72 -10.11
C PRO A 375 -9.54 18.16 -10.48
N ALA A 376 -10.80 18.54 -10.24
CA ALA A 376 -11.24 19.92 -10.40
C ALA A 376 -10.78 20.86 -9.26
N ASN A 377 -10.26 20.33 -8.16
CA ASN A 377 -9.83 21.11 -7.00
C ASN A 377 -8.31 21.04 -6.78
N PRO A 378 -7.69 22.03 -6.11
CA PRO A 378 -6.25 22.01 -5.85
C PRO A 378 -5.80 20.73 -5.13
N GLY A 379 -4.74 20.10 -5.64
CA GLY A 379 -4.18 18.90 -4.99
C GLY A 379 -3.43 19.23 -3.70
N VAL A 380 -2.82 20.43 -3.62
CA VAL A 380 -2.06 20.89 -2.45
C VAL A 380 -2.66 22.16 -1.88
N HIS A 381 -3.02 22.13 -0.60
CA HIS A 381 -3.53 23.28 0.15
C HIS A 381 -2.52 23.73 1.21
N SER A 382 -2.26 25.03 1.26
CA SER A 382 -1.46 25.62 2.35
C SER A 382 -2.38 26.16 3.43
N LEU A 383 -2.14 25.81 4.69
CA LEU A 383 -2.86 26.41 5.81
C LEU A 383 -2.27 27.79 6.12
N SER A 384 -3.09 28.83 5.97
CA SER A 384 -2.71 30.24 6.14
C SER A 384 -2.59 30.68 7.60
N GLN A 385 -3.00 29.85 8.57
CA GLN A 385 -2.85 30.19 9.97
C GLN A 385 -1.38 30.15 10.38
N SER A 386 -0.87 31.34 10.66
CA SER A 386 0.38 31.57 11.37
C SER A 386 0.24 31.07 12.81
N PHE A 387 0.45 29.77 13.02
CA PHE A 387 1.01 29.33 14.29
C PHE A 387 2.38 29.98 14.35
N ASN A 388 2.57 31.01 15.19
CA ASN A 388 3.80 31.79 15.30
C ASN A 388 5.03 30.94 14.99
N ALA A 389 5.47 30.97 13.73
CA ALA A 389 6.58 30.17 13.28
C ALA A 389 7.78 30.85 13.91
N ALA A 390 8.31 30.28 15.00
CA ALA A 390 9.68 30.54 15.33
C ALA A 390 10.45 30.23 14.05
N ALA A 391 11.13 31.22 13.49
CA ALA A 391 11.87 31.06 12.24
C ALA A 391 12.74 29.82 12.41
N ALA A 392 12.38 28.74 11.70
CA ALA A 392 13.21 27.56 11.69
C ALA A 392 14.59 28.03 11.22
N SER A 393 15.62 27.70 11.99
CA SER A 393 16.98 27.94 11.51
C SER A 393 17.09 27.24 10.16
N PRO A 394 17.52 27.92 9.09
CA PRO A 394 17.69 27.27 7.80
C PRO A 394 18.51 26.00 8.03
N LEU A 395 18.01 24.88 7.52
CA LEU A 395 18.75 23.63 7.56
C LEU A 395 20.15 23.93 7.03
N PRO A 396 21.22 23.49 7.72
CA PRO A 396 22.56 23.72 7.23
C PRO A 396 22.63 23.15 5.82
N VAL A 397 22.77 24.03 4.83
CA VAL A 397 23.05 23.64 3.46
C VAL A 397 24.37 22.90 3.52
N MET A 398 24.33 21.57 3.46
CA MET A 398 25.56 20.80 3.33
C MET A 398 26.25 21.30 2.06
N SER A 399 27.47 21.82 2.22
CA SER A 399 28.31 22.20 1.10
C SER A 399 28.43 20.99 0.17
N SER A 400 28.09 21.19 -1.09
CA SER A 400 28.10 20.19 -2.14
C SER A 400 29.45 19.50 -2.26
N ASN A 401 29.61 18.37 -1.58
CA ASN A 401 30.32 17.25 -2.18
C ASN A 401 29.53 16.88 -3.45
N GLY A 402 30.21 16.58 -4.55
CA GLY A 402 29.61 16.47 -5.89
C GLY A 402 28.38 15.55 -5.99
N VAL A 403 27.71 15.59 -7.14
CA VAL A 403 26.48 14.83 -7.44
C VAL A 403 26.56 13.40 -6.87
N PRO A 404 25.71 13.02 -5.90
CA PRO A 404 25.80 11.73 -5.23
C PRO A 404 25.67 10.59 -6.25
N PRO A 405 26.47 9.51 -6.10
CA PRO A 405 26.35 8.37 -6.99
C PRO A 405 25.02 7.66 -6.75
N PHE A 406 24.49 7.08 -7.83
CA PHE A 406 23.32 6.26 -7.75
C PHE A 406 23.59 4.92 -7.03
N PRO A 407 22.57 4.33 -6.39
CA PRO A 407 22.62 2.93 -5.97
C PRO A 407 23.12 1.98 -7.06
N SER A 408 23.92 0.99 -6.70
CA SER A 408 24.18 -0.13 -7.60
C SER A 408 22.91 -0.99 -7.75
N PRO A 409 22.65 -1.56 -8.94
CA PRO A 409 21.59 -2.54 -9.11
C PRO A 409 21.81 -3.75 -8.19
N ALA A 410 20.72 -4.39 -7.77
CA ALA A 410 20.75 -5.65 -7.04
C ALA A 410 21.56 -6.70 -7.79
N ALA A 411 22.47 -7.37 -7.08
CA ALA A 411 23.24 -8.46 -7.66
C ALA A 411 22.35 -9.71 -7.79
N PRO A 412 22.45 -10.46 -8.91
CA PRO A 412 21.77 -11.74 -9.02
C PRO A 412 22.28 -12.71 -7.93
N PRO A 413 21.43 -13.63 -7.44
CA PRO A 413 21.84 -14.60 -6.44
C PRO A 413 22.96 -15.49 -6.99
N THR A 414 23.99 -15.70 -6.17
CA THR A 414 25.08 -16.62 -6.48
C THR A 414 24.60 -18.08 -6.48
N ALA A 415 25.34 -18.97 -7.16
CA ALA A 415 25.05 -20.40 -7.16
C ALA A 415 24.96 -20.96 -5.72
N THR A 416 25.87 -20.54 -4.83
CA THR A 416 25.85 -20.92 -3.41
C THR A 416 24.58 -20.48 -2.69
N GLN A 417 24.08 -19.26 -2.97
CA GLN A 417 22.82 -18.78 -2.39
C GLN A 417 21.63 -19.60 -2.90
N LEU A 418 21.60 -19.91 -4.20
CA LEU A 418 20.56 -20.76 -4.81
C LEU A 418 20.59 -22.19 -4.23
N ASP A 419 21.76 -22.77 -4.02
CA ASP A 419 21.92 -24.09 -3.40
C ASP A 419 21.46 -24.09 -1.94
N ALA A 420 21.80 -23.05 -1.17
CA ALA A 420 21.35 -22.88 0.20
C ALA A 420 19.82 -22.71 0.29
N MET A 421 19.21 -21.95 -0.63
CA MET A 421 17.76 -21.84 -0.75
C MET A 421 17.13 -23.19 -1.07
N THR A 422 17.66 -23.92 -2.05
CA THR A 422 17.20 -25.26 -2.43
C THR A 422 17.30 -26.24 -1.26
N ALA A 423 18.39 -26.18 -0.49
CA ALA A 423 18.57 -27.00 0.71
C ALA A 423 17.57 -26.64 1.83
N ARG A 424 17.28 -25.35 2.04
CA ARG A 424 16.24 -24.89 2.97
C ARG A 424 14.86 -25.39 2.55
N ILE A 425 14.51 -25.26 1.26
CA ILE A 425 13.24 -25.77 0.72
C ILE A 425 13.12 -27.28 0.92
N ARG A 426 14.20 -28.05 0.69
CA ARG A 426 14.21 -29.50 0.96
C ARG A 426 14.01 -29.84 2.45
N LYS A 427 14.41 -28.96 3.38
CA LYS A 427 14.21 -29.10 4.83
C LYS A 427 12.81 -28.66 5.31
N LEU A 428 12.06 -27.89 4.51
CA LEU A 428 10.63 -27.62 4.74
C LEU A 428 9.76 -28.88 4.67
N SER A 429 10.35 -30.05 4.39
CA SER A 429 9.73 -31.38 4.57
C SER A 429 9.43 -31.73 6.04
N THR A 430 9.86 -30.91 7.00
CA THR A 430 9.39 -31.02 8.38
C THR A 430 7.93 -30.56 8.44
N PRO A 431 6.99 -31.38 8.93
CA PRO A 431 5.58 -30.97 9.00
C PRO A 431 5.43 -29.68 9.79
N LEU A 432 4.66 -28.73 9.24
CA LEU A 432 4.19 -27.56 9.99
C LEU A 432 3.40 -28.03 11.21
N LYS A 433 3.39 -27.25 12.30
CA LYS A 433 2.50 -27.58 13.41
C LYS A 433 1.06 -27.49 12.94
N SER A 434 0.17 -28.23 13.59
CA SER A 434 -1.27 -28.16 13.29
C SER A 434 -1.75 -26.71 13.36
N GLY A 435 -2.38 -26.21 12.28
CA GLY A 435 -2.89 -24.84 12.17
C GLY A 435 -1.92 -23.81 11.56
N GLU A 436 -0.68 -24.19 11.28
CA GLU A 436 0.28 -23.33 10.57
C GLU A 436 0.16 -23.53 9.04
N ALA A 437 0.32 -22.44 8.28
CA ALA A 437 0.35 -22.44 6.82
C ALA A 437 1.63 -21.74 6.31
N ALA A 438 2.15 -22.19 5.17
CA ALA A 438 3.26 -21.54 4.49
C ALA A 438 2.81 -21.05 3.11
N TYR A 439 3.25 -19.85 2.75
CA TYR A 439 3.01 -19.25 1.43
C TYR A 439 4.20 -19.54 0.51
N LEU A 440 3.92 -20.03 -0.70
CA LEU A 440 4.95 -20.41 -1.68
C LEU A 440 5.34 -19.26 -2.63
N GLY A 441 4.77 -18.05 -2.47
CA GLY A 441 4.96 -16.94 -3.40
C GLY A 441 4.04 -17.03 -4.63
N GLU A 442 3.69 -15.87 -5.18
CA GLU A 442 3.07 -15.73 -6.50
C GLU A 442 4.18 -15.65 -7.57
N ASP A 443 3.97 -16.30 -8.71
CA ASP A 443 4.81 -16.10 -9.91
C ASP A 443 4.03 -15.29 -10.95
N TRP A 444 4.24 -13.98 -10.94
CA TRP A 444 3.67 -13.05 -11.93
C TRP A 444 4.13 -13.35 -13.37
N ALA A 445 5.23 -14.09 -13.57
CA ALA A 445 5.70 -14.47 -14.90
C ALA A 445 4.71 -15.40 -15.62
N THR A 446 3.74 -15.98 -14.91
CA THR A 446 2.70 -16.80 -15.52
C THR A 446 1.74 -15.99 -16.38
N GLN A 447 1.56 -14.68 -16.16
CA GLN A 447 0.63 -13.80 -16.90
C GLN A 447 -0.78 -14.39 -17.12
N GLY A 448 -1.19 -15.33 -16.26
CA GLY A 448 -2.43 -16.07 -16.43
C GLY A 448 -2.41 -17.37 -17.25
N ASP A 449 -1.25 -17.89 -17.63
CA ASP A 449 -1.10 -19.23 -18.21
C ASP A 449 -0.78 -20.30 -17.14
N TRP A 450 -1.81 -20.62 -16.36
CA TRP A 450 -1.71 -21.50 -15.18
C TRP A 450 -1.54 -22.98 -15.55
N VAL A 451 -2.11 -23.38 -16.70
CA VAL A 451 -2.13 -24.78 -17.16
C VAL A 451 -0.72 -25.26 -17.49
N GLY A 452 0.11 -24.38 -18.06
CA GLY A 452 1.49 -24.69 -18.42
C GLY A 452 2.41 -24.95 -17.23
N ARG A 453 2.17 -24.32 -16.08
CA ARG A 453 3.10 -24.36 -14.92
C ARG A 453 2.61 -25.19 -13.75
N TYR A 454 1.34 -25.06 -13.36
CA TYR A 454 0.79 -25.77 -12.19
C TYR A 454 0.11 -27.08 -12.57
N GLY A 455 0.03 -27.39 -13.87
CA GLY A 455 -0.53 -28.63 -14.38
C GLY A 455 -2.05 -28.69 -14.28
N ARG A 456 -2.62 -29.70 -14.96
CA ARG A 456 -4.07 -29.92 -15.08
C ARG A 456 -4.77 -30.34 -13.77
N GLY A 457 -4.03 -30.49 -12.67
CA GLY A 457 -4.49 -31.16 -11.45
C GLY A 457 -4.69 -30.31 -10.19
N HIS A 458 -4.46 -28.98 -10.23
CA HIS A 458 -4.32 -28.18 -9.00
C HIS A 458 -5.19 -26.91 -8.91
N ALA A 459 -6.13 -26.72 -9.82
CA ALA A 459 -6.96 -25.51 -9.89
C ALA A 459 -8.33 -25.77 -9.26
N THR A 460 -8.54 -25.39 -8.00
CA THR A 460 -9.80 -25.73 -7.32
C THR A 460 -10.02 -24.89 -6.05
N LEU A 461 -10.22 -23.57 -6.18
CA LEU A 461 -10.75 -22.79 -5.04
C LEU A 461 -11.67 -21.64 -5.46
N ALA A 462 -11.34 -20.92 -6.54
CA ALA A 462 -12.10 -19.74 -6.95
C ALA A 462 -13.56 -20.01 -7.40
N ALA A 463 -13.98 -21.26 -7.63
CA ALA A 463 -15.21 -21.57 -8.37
C ALA A 463 -16.30 -22.41 -7.71
N MET A 464 -16.20 -22.73 -6.42
CA MET A 464 -16.77 -24.00 -5.97
C MET A 464 -17.92 -24.00 -4.98
N GLU A 465 -18.47 -22.85 -4.63
CA GLU A 465 -19.75 -22.83 -3.92
C GLU A 465 -20.77 -21.91 -4.58
N GLY A 466 -20.83 -21.93 -5.92
CA GLY A 466 -22.01 -21.48 -6.66
C GLY A 466 -23.15 -22.44 -6.37
N GLY A 467 -24.14 -22.07 -5.56
CA GLY A 467 -25.28 -22.89 -5.14
C GLY A 467 -26.22 -23.41 -6.26
N SER A 468 -25.76 -23.48 -7.50
CA SER A 468 -26.47 -24.12 -8.60
C SER A 468 -26.19 -25.63 -8.61
N ARG A 469 -27.11 -26.39 -9.20
CA ARG A 469 -27.09 -27.85 -9.36
C ARG A 469 -25.90 -28.40 -10.18
N GLU A 470 -24.92 -27.56 -10.50
CA GLU A 470 -23.65 -27.88 -11.18
C GLU A 470 -22.43 -27.53 -10.33
N SER A 471 -22.55 -27.57 -9.00
CA SER A 471 -21.39 -27.52 -8.11
C SER A 471 -20.37 -28.60 -8.52
N PHE A 472 -19.07 -28.32 -8.39
CA PHE A 472 -17.98 -29.27 -8.60
C PHE A 472 -17.99 -30.43 -7.57
N THR A 473 -19.17 -30.84 -7.09
CA THR A 473 -19.41 -31.96 -6.18
C THR A 473 -19.20 -33.33 -6.82
N ARG A 474 -18.88 -33.40 -8.12
CA ARG A 474 -18.48 -34.66 -8.74
C ARG A 474 -17.06 -35.02 -8.33
N ILE A 475 -16.96 -35.99 -7.42
CA ILE A 475 -15.73 -36.72 -7.10
C ILE A 475 -15.15 -37.26 -8.42
N VAL A 476 -14.10 -36.61 -8.93
CA VAL A 476 -13.31 -37.17 -10.03
C VAL A 476 -12.09 -37.82 -9.38
N LYS A 477 -12.09 -39.15 -9.34
CA LYS A 477 -10.91 -39.92 -8.96
C LYS A 477 -9.98 -39.96 -10.17
N THR A 478 -8.84 -39.30 -10.07
CA THR A 478 -7.70 -39.62 -10.94
C THR A 478 -6.82 -40.65 -10.22
N PRO A 479 -6.01 -41.45 -10.94
CA PRO A 479 -5.11 -42.43 -10.32
C PRO A 479 -4.17 -41.81 -9.28
N ASP A 480 -3.85 -40.51 -9.44
CA ASP A 480 -2.79 -39.84 -8.69
C ASP A 480 -3.32 -38.81 -7.67
N HIS A 481 -4.58 -38.37 -7.77
CA HIS A 481 -5.13 -37.27 -6.95
C HIS A 481 -6.64 -37.38 -6.64
N GLU A 482 -7.02 -36.92 -5.43
CA GLU A 482 -8.40 -36.65 -5.02
C GLU A 482 -8.78 -35.19 -5.31
N LEU A 483 -9.87 -34.99 -6.04
CA LEU A 483 -10.46 -33.67 -6.31
C LEU A 483 -11.51 -33.32 -5.23
N ILE A 484 -11.74 -32.02 -5.02
CA ILE A 484 -12.68 -31.47 -4.01
C ILE A 484 -14.07 -32.10 -4.17
N GLY A 485 -14.67 -32.52 -3.05
CA GLY A 485 -15.85 -33.40 -2.99
C GLY A 485 -15.58 -34.74 -2.29
N ALA A 486 -14.30 -35.07 -2.04
CA ALA A 486 -13.91 -36.16 -1.16
C ALA A 486 -14.37 -35.90 0.30
N PRO A 487 -14.75 -36.95 1.06
CA PRO A 487 -15.13 -36.81 2.46
C PRO A 487 -14.09 -36.03 3.27
N GLY A 488 -14.52 -34.94 3.93
CA GLY A 488 -13.67 -34.13 4.81
C GLY A 488 -13.10 -32.85 4.18
N TYR A 489 -13.23 -32.63 2.87
CA TYR A 489 -12.91 -31.36 2.22
C TYR A 489 -14.17 -30.51 1.99
N ALA A 490 -14.13 -29.22 2.34
CA ALA A 490 -15.22 -28.27 2.05
C ALA A 490 -14.67 -26.85 1.84
N VAL A 491 -15.35 -26.06 1.00
CA VAL A 491 -15.06 -24.63 0.78
C VAL A 491 -16.38 -23.90 0.91
N ASN A 492 -16.47 -22.95 1.84
CA ASN A 492 -17.66 -22.17 2.06
C ASN A 492 -17.36 -20.68 1.93
N ALA A 493 -18.12 -19.96 1.11
CA ALA A 493 -18.07 -18.50 1.07
C ALA A 493 -18.91 -17.92 2.22
N GLN A 494 -18.47 -16.80 2.78
CA GLN A 494 -19.11 -16.18 3.93
C GLN A 494 -18.99 -14.67 3.81
N ASN A 495 -20.03 -13.96 4.26
CA ASN A 495 -20.03 -12.50 4.26
C ASN A 495 -19.13 -11.97 5.38
N GLY A 496 -18.52 -10.82 5.12
CA GLY A 496 -17.84 -10.03 6.12
C GLY A 496 -18.79 -9.54 7.23
N PRO A 497 -18.26 -8.79 8.21
CA PRO A 497 -19.04 -8.28 9.35
C PRO A 497 -20.18 -7.34 8.94
N HIS A 498 -20.16 -6.86 7.70
CA HIS A 498 -21.11 -5.92 7.13
C HIS A 498 -22.04 -6.62 6.11
N ASP A 499 -22.96 -7.47 6.59
CA ASP A 499 -23.90 -8.22 5.75
C ASP A 499 -25.11 -7.36 5.36
N ARG A 500 -25.36 -7.20 4.05
CA ARG A 500 -26.54 -6.49 3.52
C ARG A 500 -27.63 -7.43 3.01
N THR A 501 -27.26 -8.48 2.27
CA THR A 501 -28.19 -9.27 1.47
C THR A 501 -27.89 -10.77 1.40
N GLY A 502 -26.87 -11.26 2.12
CA GLY A 502 -26.43 -12.66 2.05
C GLY A 502 -25.48 -12.93 0.87
N MET A 503 -24.61 -13.93 1.03
CA MET A 503 -23.63 -14.32 0.00
C MET A 503 -24.33 -14.98 -1.19
N VAL A 504 -23.99 -14.54 -2.39
CA VAL A 504 -24.40 -15.15 -3.66
C VAL A 504 -23.18 -15.43 -4.52
N SER A 505 -23.31 -16.49 -5.31
CA SER A 505 -22.22 -17.05 -6.07
C SER A 505 -22.73 -17.68 -7.35
N TRP A 506 -21.98 -17.52 -8.43
CA TRP A 506 -22.27 -18.19 -9.69
C TRP A 506 -21.00 -18.49 -10.47
N VAL A 507 -21.12 -19.45 -11.37
CA VAL A 507 -20.10 -19.80 -12.35
C VAL A 507 -20.66 -19.48 -13.73
N THR A 508 -19.88 -18.78 -14.55
CA THR A 508 -20.27 -18.43 -15.92
C THR A 508 -19.19 -18.84 -16.92
N TRP A 509 -19.61 -19.07 -18.17
CA TRP A 509 -18.69 -19.41 -19.25
C TRP A 509 -17.84 -18.21 -19.64
N ALA A 510 -16.53 -18.42 -19.74
CA ALA A 510 -15.62 -17.43 -20.29
C ALA A 510 -15.32 -17.76 -21.76
N ASN A 511 -14.98 -16.74 -22.55
CA ASN A 511 -14.43 -16.94 -23.87
C ASN A 511 -13.15 -17.82 -23.75
N PRO A 512 -12.98 -18.88 -24.56
CA PRO A 512 -11.78 -19.71 -24.58
C PRO A 512 -10.46 -18.94 -24.69
N ASP A 513 -10.49 -17.77 -25.34
CA ASP A 513 -9.32 -16.89 -25.52
C ASP A 513 -9.02 -16.00 -24.31
N THR A 514 -9.91 -15.95 -23.31
CA THR A 514 -9.68 -15.16 -22.09
C THR A 514 -8.62 -15.82 -21.22
N ARG A 515 -7.35 -15.45 -21.44
CA ARG A 515 -6.21 -16.01 -20.70
C ARG A 515 -6.35 -15.89 -19.18
N ARG A 516 -7.02 -14.84 -18.69
CA ARG A 516 -7.26 -14.57 -17.26
C ARG A 516 -8.37 -15.42 -16.63
N ALA A 517 -9.10 -16.22 -17.41
CA ALA A 517 -10.14 -17.13 -16.94
C ALA A 517 -9.56 -18.51 -16.61
N LEU A 518 -10.10 -19.19 -15.59
CA LEU A 518 -9.67 -20.53 -15.20
C LEU A 518 -10.04 -21.54 -16.32
N TYR A 519 -9.07 -22.32 -16.80
CA TYR A 519 -9.31 -23.40 -17.77
C TYR A 519 -9.64 -24.70 -17.04
N ASP A 520 -10.76 -25.32 -17.39
CA ASP A 520 -11.17 -26.63 -16.90
C ASP A 520 -10.75 -27.71 -17.92
N PRO A 521 -9.76 -28.55 -17.58
CA PRO A 521 -9.26 -29.59 -18.47
C PRO A 521 -10.21 -30.79 -18.63
N LEU A 522 -11.22 -30.94 -17.77
CA LEU A 522 -12.20 -32.03 -17.83
C LEU A 522 -13.29 -31.75 -18.87
N ILE A 523 -13.67 -30.49 -19.04
CA ILE A 523 -14.69 -30.07 -20.02
C ILE A 523 -14.10 -29.33 -21.22
N GLY A 524 -12.80 -29.00 -21.20
CA GLY A 524 -12.10 -28.38 -22.33
C GLY A 524 -12.40 -26.90 -22.55
N HIS A 525 -12.89 -26.19 -21.54
CA HIS A 525 -13.36 -24.80 -21.64
C HIS A 525 -12.89 -23.93 -20.48
N ARG A 526 -12.98 -22.60 -20.63
CA ARG A 526 -12.68 -21.63 -19.55
C ARG A 526 -13.95 -21.16 -18.85
N ARG A 527 -13.90 -20.97 -17.53
CA ARG A 527 -15.00 -20.47 -16.70
C ARG A 527 -14.52 -19.36 -15.75
N HIS A 528 -15.40 -18.42 -15.46
CA HIS A 528 -15.26 -17.48 -14.34
C HIS A 528 -16.17 -17.92 -13.20
N ALA A 529 -15.73 -17.65 -11.99
CA ALA A 529 -16.59 -17.75 -10.83
C ALA A 529 -16.52 -16.45 -10.06
N GLU A 530 -17.68 -16.02 -9.60
CA GLU A 530 -17.89 -14.74 -8.96
C GLU A 530 -18.61 -15.01 -7.63
N TRP A 531 -18.10 -14.40 -6.57
CA TRP A 531 -18.77 -14.27 -5.28
C TRP A 531 -19.14 -12.80 -5.10
N THR A 532 -20.34 -12.57 -4.61
CA THR A 532 -20.80 -11.24 -4.24
C THR A 532 -21.82 -11.40 -3.14
N ASP A 533 -21.79 -10.50 -2.18
CA ASP A 533 -22.88 -10.32 -1.23
C ASP A 533 -24.13 -9.67 -1.87
N LEU A 534 -24.17 -9.51 -3.20
CA LEU A 534 -25.14 -8.76 -4.01
C LEU A 534 -25.17 -7.23 -3.80
N SER A 535 -24.25 -6.67 -2.99
CA SER A 535 -24.11 -5.20 -2.86
C SER A 535 -23.90 -4.50 -4.20
N ASN A 536 -23.20 -5.15 -5.13
CA ASN A 536 -22.92 -4.63 -6.48
C ASN A 536 -24.17 -4.25 -7.30
N PHE A 537 -25.37 -4.74 -6.95
CA PHE A 537 -26.62 -4.38 -7.64
C PHE A 537 -27.35 -3.20 -6.97
N LEU A 538 -26.98 -2.82 -5.74
CA LEU A 538 -27.75 -1.88 -4.94
C LEU A 538 -26.94 -0.75 -4.31
N ASP A 539 -25.67 -0.91 -3.93
CA ASP A 539 -24.75 0.16 -3.48
C ASP A 539 -23.38 -0.44 -3.16
N THR A 540 -22.28 0.24 -3.53
CA THR A 540 -20.93 -0.09 -3.05
C THR A 540 -20.86 -0.02 -1.53
N TYR A 541 -20.03 -0.88 -0.93
CA TYR A 541 -19.68 -0.74 0.48
C TYR A 541 -19.12 0.67 0.74
N PRO A 542 -19.51 1.34 1.84
CA PRO A 542 -18.89 2.58 2.24
C PRO A 542 -17.39 2.29 2.37
N TRP A 543 -16.57 3.17 1.81
CA TRP A 543 -15.14 2.99 1.91
C TRP A 543 -14.75 2.92 3.39
N GLU A 544 -15.51 3.59 4.28
CA GLU A 544 -15.49 3.67 5.76
C GLU A 544 -15.44 2.33 6.53
N TRP A 545 -15.74 1.19 5.91
CA TRP A 545 -15.92 -0.09 6.62
C TRP A 545 -14.66 -0.95 6.67
N ASP A 546 -14.43 -1.59 7.83
CA ASP A 546 -13.28 -2.46 8.09
C ASP A 546 -13.55 -3.91 7.66
N GLY A 547 -12.69 -4.41 6.77
CA GLY A 547 -12.48 -5.84 6.53
C GLY A 547 -12.85 -6.31 5.13
N PRO A 548 -12.52 -7.56 4.82
CA PRO A 548 -12.97 -8.17 3.58
C PRO A 548 -14.49 -8.34 3.63
N ASP A 549 -15.17 -7.73 2.67
CA ASP A 549 -16.62 -7.87 2.49
C ASP A 549 -17.03 -9.33 2.24
N VAL A 550 -16.08 -10.14 1.77
CA VAL A 550 -16.22 -11.57 1.44
C VAL A 550 -14.99 -12.34 1.93
N TRP A 551 -15.19 -13.45 2.64
CA TRP A 551 -14.11 -14.42 2.92
C TRP A 551 -14.51 -15.85 2.60
N VAL A 552 -13.52 -16.74 2.55
CA VAL A 552 -13.71 -18.17 2.25
C VAL A 552 -13.16 -19.01 3.40
N THR A 553 -13.97 -19.94 3.90
CA THR A 553 -13.53 -20.98 4.85
C THR A 553 -13.18 -22.24 4.09
N VAL A 554 -11.96 -22.74 4.25
CA VAL A 554 -11.51 -24.00 3.66
C VAL A 554 -11.33 -25.03 4.77
N ARG A 555 -12.08 -26.13 4.70
CA ARG A 555 -11.93 -27.31 5.55
C ARG A 555 -11.20 -28.39 4.77
N VAL A 556 -10.17 -28.96 5.37
CA VAL A 556 -9.41 -30.11 4.84
C VAL A 556 -9.25 -31.16 5.95
N PRO A 557 -9.09 -32.46 5.62
CA PRO A 557 -8.70 -33.48 6.59
C PRO A 557 -7.36 -33.16 7.29
N ALA A 558 -7.01 -33.92 8.32
CA ALA A 558 -5.71 -33.78 8.97
C ALA A 558 -4.58 -34.23 8.02
N GLY A 559 -3.56 -33.39 7.83
CA GLY A 559 -2.42 -33.69 6.96
C GLY A 559 -1.75 -32.44 6.41
N MET A 560 -0.74 -32.63 5.56
CA MET A 560 -0.13 -31.56 4.78
C MET A 560 -0.90 -31.39 3.48
N HIS A 561 -1.48 -30.21 3.27
CA HIS A 561 -2.26 -29.89 2.08
C HIS A 561 -1.69 -28.66 1.39
N ARG A 562 -1.71 -28.67 0.06
CA ARG A 562 -1.43 -27.47 -0.74
C ARG A 562 -2.74 -26.83 -1.15
N ALA A 563 -2.99 -25.61 -0.69
CA ALA A 563 -4.07 -24.76 -1.17
C ALA A 563 -3.51 -23.70 -2.13
N SER A 564 -4.20 -23.48 -3.24
CA SER A 564 -3.87 -22.42 -4.20
C SER A 564 -5.09 -21.54 -4.37
N LEU A 565 -4.97 -20.27 -3.97
CA LEU A 565 -6.03 -19.27 -4.03
C LEU A 565 -5.71 -18.29 -5.16
N TYR A 566 -6.70 -17.93 -5.96
CA TYR A 566 -6.55 -16.96 -7.04
C TYR A 566 -7.75 -16.02 -7.01
N PHE A 567 -7.48 -14.73 -6.84
CA PHE A 567 -8.48 -13.67 -6.85
C PHE A 567 -8.23 -12.79 -8.08
N PHE A 568 -9.27 -12.53 -8.86
CA PHE A 568 -9.19 -11.67 -10.02
C PHE A 568 -10.18 -10.52 -9.88
N ASN A 569 -9.67 -9.28 -9.77
CA ASN A 569 -10.50 -8.09 -9.84
C ASN A 569 -10.72 -7.71 -11.31
N LYS A 570 -11.91 -8.01 -11.84
CA LYS A 570 -12.30 -7.69 -13.22
C LYS A 570 -12.53 -6.19 -13.45
N ASP A 571 -12.89 -5.45 -12.40
CA ASP A 571 -13.39 -4.07 -12.48
C ASP A 571 -12.33 -3.03 -12.07
N GLY A 572 -11.19 -3.44 -11.52
CA GLY A 572 -10.10 -2.54 -11.10
C GLY A 572 -9.50 -1.66 -12.20
N GLN A 573 -9.87 -1.86 -13.47
CA GLN A 573 -9.43 -1.03 -14.60
C GLN A 573 -10.55 -0.23 -15.27
N ARG A 574 -11.81 -0.34 -14.81
CA ARG A 574 -12.95 0.37 -15.42
C ARG A 574 -13.33 1.61 -14.60
N GLY A 575 -12.57 2.69 -14.77
CA GLY A 575 -12.96 4.09 -14.53
C GLY A 575 -13.57 4.49 -13.17
N HIS A 576 -13.61 3.58 -12.20
CA HIS A 576 -14.24 3.77 -10.89
C HIS A 576 -13.30 3.36 -9.75
N ASP A 577 -11.98 3.40 -9.97
CA ASP A 577 -10.96 3.30 -8.90
C ASP A 577 -11.23 2.22 -7.85
N ARG A 578 -11.62 1.01 -8.28
CA ARG A 578 -11.82 -0.12 -7.36
C ARG A 578 -10.51 -0.82 -7.05
N PHE A 579 -9.47 -0.05 -6.72
CA PHE A 579 -8.13 -0.51 -6.34
C PHE A 579 -8.09 -1.02 -4.89
N ARG A 580 -9.12 -1.75 -4.44
CA ARG A 580 -8.93 -2.62 -3.30
C ARG A 580 -8.09 -3.80 -3.81
N ASP A 581 -6.80 -3.80 -3.48
CA ASP A 581 -6.05 -5.05 -3.44
C ASP A 581 -6.82 -6.00 -2.52
N PHE A 582 -6.86 -7.30 -2.86
CA PHE A 582 -7.48 -8.29 -1.99
C PHE A 582 -6.41 -8.77 -1.00
N PRO A 583 -6.40 -8.30 0.26
CA PRO A 583 -5.55 -8.92 1.26
C PRO A 583 -6.04 -10.34 1.50
N ILE A 584 -5.20 -11.33 1.19
CA ILE A 584 -5.48 -12.72 1.50
C ILE A 584 -4.94 -13.00 2.90
N GLU A 585 -5.86 -13.10 3.85
CA GLU A 585 -5.56 -13.54 5.20
C GLU A 585 -5.86 -15.04 5.34
N LEU A 586 -4.87 -15.81 5.80
CA LEU A 586 -5.04 -17.23 6.13
C LEU A 586 -5.10 -17.39 7.64
N LYS A 587 -6.24 -17.83 8.16
CA LYS A 587 -6.44 -18.14 9.58
C LYS A 587 -6.67 -19.64 9.76
N GLY A 588 -5.98 -20.22 10.74
CA GLY A 588 -6.39 -21.52 11.28
C GLY A 588 -7.79 -21.39 11.89
N ALA A 589 -8.61 -22.42 11.76
CA ALA A 589 -9.86 -22.48 12.52
C ALA A 589 -9.52 -22.43 14.03
N PRO A 590 -10.25 -21.63 14.84
CA PRO A 590 -10.05 -21.57 16.28
C PRO A 590 -10.28 -22.90 16.99
#